data_AF-A0A0A9ZES0-F1
#
_entry.id   AF-A0A0A9ZES0-F1
#
_cell.length_a   1.000
_cell.length_b   1.000
_cell.length_c   1.000
_cell.angle_alpha   90.00
_cell.angle_beta   90.00
_cell.angle_gamma   90.00
#
_symmetry.space_group_name_H-M   'P 1'
#
loop_
_entity.id
_entity.type
_entity.pdbx_description
1 polymer ?
#
loop_
_entity_poly.entity_id
_entity_poly.type
_entity_poly.pdbx_seq_one_letter_code
_entity_poly.pdbx_strand_id
1 'polypeptide(L)'
;FLPLETELGPCFTVNSLQPGGKSTIHMYSNSSTGPGLLSFSVHREAFIFLHAREDVPYSNIPEEFKELVMLSSELVITFQVNEIENDPALLGVPVKSRKCRFPHENRLKHHEAYSYSACVTECRLKAQMDICNCTHHFMRTSGVVPICRLEQFECLLNYSDIFKRLKPHHSIQSGIDCQCESSCTEHDLVVVSKHSRAIAENATS
;
A
#
# COMPACT_ATOMS: atom_id res chain seq x y z
N PHE A 1 5.31 14.43 -3.43
CA PHE A 1 4.35 13.32 -3.53
C PHE A 1 4.02 13.08 -5.00
N LEU A 2 4.02 11.82 -5.43
CA LEU A 2 3.65 11.38 -6.78
C LEU A 2 2.36 10.56 -6.73
N PRO A 3 1.55 10.55 -7.81
CA PRO A 3 0.37 9.70 -7.90
C PRO A 3 0.73 8.21 -7.72
N LEU A 4 -0.13 7.47 -7.02
CA LEU A 4 -0.01 6.04 -6.82
C LEU A 4 -1.37 5.38 -7.08
N GLU A 5 -1.38 4.38 -7.97
CA GLU A 5 -2.54 3.53 -8.24
C GLU A 5 -2.68 2.50 -7.12
N THR A 6 -3.86 2.42 -6.50
CA THR A 6 -4.17 1.47 -5.41
C THR A 6 -5.60 0.96 -5.53
N GLU A 7 -5.93 -0.12 -4.82
CA GLU A 7 -7.31 -0.61 -4.72
C GLU A 7 -8.23 0.27 -3.86
N LEU A 8 -7.67 1.26 -3.17
CA LEU A 8 -8.37 2.17 -2.27
C LEU A 8 -8.77 3.48 -2.96
N GLY A 9 -8.35 3.67 -4.21
CA GLY A 9 -8.61 4.85 -5.02
C GLY A 9 -7.35 5.68 -5.26
N PRO A 10 -7.50 6.95 -5.68
CA PRO A 10 -6.37 7.83 -5.95
C PRO A 10 -5.56 8.10 -4.69
N CYS A 11 -4.29 7.71 -4.69
CA CYS A 11 -3.36 8.00 -3.62
C CYS A 11 -2.18 8.83 -4.13
N PHE A 12 -1.47 9.47 -3.19
CA PHE A 12 -0.22 10.13 -3.47
C PHE A 12 0.82 9.64 -2.46
N THR A 13 2.00 9.26 -2.94
CA THR A 13 3.07 8.69 -2.10
C THR A 13 4.36 9.47 -2.28
N VAL A 14 5.27 9.32 -1.32
CA VAL A 14 6.61 9.92 -1.34
C VAL A 14 7.60 8.86 -0.91
N ASN A 15 8.84 8.91 -1.43
CA ASN A 15 9.87 7.89 -1.15
C ASN A 15 9.52 6.45 -1.57
N SER A 16 8.50 6.26 -2.42
CA SER A 16 8.11 4.95 -2.96
C SER A 16 8.87 4.59 -4.24
N LEU A 17 9.03 3.29 -4.47
CA LEU A 17 9.53 2.68 -5.70
C LEU A 17 8.44 2.46 -6.76
N GLN A 18 7.16 2.65 -6.41
CA GLN A 18 6.03 2.32 -7.27
C GLN A 18 5.75 3.36 -8.37
N PRO A 19 5.72 4.69 -8.09
CA PRO A 19 5.48 5.66 -9.14
C PRO A 19 6.71 5.86 -10.04
N GLY A 20 6.49 5.97 -11.35
CA GLY A 20 7.53 6.44 -12.28
C GLY A 20 7.90 7.90 -12.00
N GLY A 21 9.11 8.16 -11.50
CA GLY A 21 9.63 9.51 -11.25
C GLY A 21 10.50 9.61 -10.00
N LYS A 22 11.12 10.77 -9.77
CA LYS A 22 11.90 11.04 -8.56
C LYS A 22 11.11 11.97 -7.63
N SER A 23 10.56 11.40 -6.56
CA SER A 23 10.07 12.14 -5.39
C SER A 23 10.75 11.62 -4.14
N THR A 24 12.07 11.81 -4.10
CA THR A 24 12.91 11.42 -2.96
C THR A 24 13.07 12.63 -2.04
N ILE A 25 12.58 12.49 -0.81
CA ILE A 25 12.86 13.38 0.30
C ILE A 25 13.86 12.65 1.19
N HIS A 26 15.09 13.16 1.25
CA HIS A 26 16.13 12.63 2.11
C HIS A 26 15.84 13.05 3.56
N MET A 27 15.53 12.08 4.41
CA MET A 27 15.33 12.27 5.84
C MET A 27 16.41 11.49 6.58
N TYR A 28 17.26 12.19 7.33
CA TYR A 28 18.32 11.58 8.12
C TYR A 28 17.91 11.60 9.59
N SER A 29 17.87 10.44 10.23
CA SER A 29 17.65 10.30 11.67
C SER A 29 18.94 9.87 12.34
N ASN A 30 19.53 10.73 13.16
CA ASN A 30 20.73 10.41 13.92
C ASN A 30 20.81 11.23 15.21
N SER A 31 21.77 10.91 16.08
CA SER A 31 21.95 11.58 17.37
C SER A 31 22.31 13.06 17.27
N SER A 32 22.81 13.52 16.12
CA SER A 32 23.21 14.93 15.89
C SER A 32 22.07 15.78 15.33
N THR A 33 21.26 15.23 14.39
CA THR A 33 20.16 15.96 13.74
C THR A 33 18.80 15.72 14.37
N GLY A 34 18.66 14.68 15.21
CA GLY A 34 17.37 14.20 15.67
C GLY A 34 16.60 13.47 14.56
N PRO A 35 15.31 13.15 14.79
CA PRO A 35 14.48 12.47 13.81
C PRO A 35 14.20 13.35 12.59
N GLY A 36 14.11 12.72 11.42
CA GLY A 36 13.64 13.40 10.21
C GLY A 36 12.20 13.89 10.38
N LEU A 37 11.90 15.07 9.85
CA LEU A 37 10.57 15.68 9.92
C LEU A 37 9.98 15.86 8.53
N LEU A 38 8.77 15.33 8.33
CA LEU A 38 7.92 15.61 7.18
C LEU A 38 6.62 16.23 7.68
N SER A 39 6.34 17.46 7.25
CA SER A 39 5.11 18.18 7.55
C SER A 39 4.44 18.65 6.27
N PHE A 40 3.12 18.49 6.20
CA PHE A 40 2.28 18.94 5.10
C PHE A 40 0.85 19.15 5.60
N SER A 41 0.06 19.93 4.86
CA SER A 41 -1.35 20.19 5.17
C SER A 41 -2.25 19.55 4.14
N VAL A 42 -3.36 18.98 4.60
CA VAL A 42 -4.43 18.45 3.76
C VAL A 42 -5.62 19.42 3.76
N HIS A 43 -6.21 19.65 2.59
CA HIS A 43 -7.34 20.59 2.42
C HIS A 43 -8.70 19.89 2.48
N ARG A 44 -8.71 18.58 2.65
CA ARG A 44 -9.86 17.69 2.75
C ARG A 44 -9.50 16.59 3.73
N GLU A 45 -10.52 15.92 4.27
CA GLU A 45 -10.32 14.68 5.02
C GLU A 45 -9.54 13.68 4.17
N ALA A 46 -8.51 13.09 4.76
CA ALA A 46 -7.61 12.21 4.03
C ALA A 46 -7.16 11.05 4.92
N PHE A 47 -7.11 9.86 4.33
CA PHE A 47 -6.41 8.74 4.94
C PHE A 47 -4.91 8.89 4.71
N ILE A 48 -4.14 8.79 5.78
CA ILE A 48 -2.69 8.73 5.79
C ILE A 48 -2.28 7.27 6.00
N PHE A 49 -1.40 6.78 5.14
CA PHE A 49 -0.87 5.43 5.22
C PHE A 49 0.65 5.46 5.40
N LEU A 50 1.18 4.68 6.33
CA LEU A 50 2.60 4.39 6.44
C LEU A 50 2.88 3.05 5.76
N HIS A 51 3.88 2.99 4.90
CA HIS A 51 4.22 1.76 4.17
C HIS A 51 5.69 1.75 3.77
N ALA A 52 6.24 0.57 3.49
CA ALA A 52 7.60 0.42 2.97
C ALA A 52 7.72 0.99 1.54
N ARG A 53 8.94 1.17 1.05
CA ARG A 53 9.21 1.88 -0.21
C ARG A 53 8.60 1.16 -1.41
N GLU A 54 8.67 -0.17 -1.44
CA GLU A 54 8.10 -1.05 -2.44
C GLU A 54 6.60 -1.31 -2.25
N ASP A 55 6.01 -0.98 -1.10
CA ASP A 55 4.62 -1.29 -0.82
C ASP A 55 3.62 -0.29 -1.41
N VAL A 56 2.38 -0.75 -1.49
CA VAL A 56 1.20 0.06 -1.81
C VAL A 56 0.15 -0.08 -0.70
N PRO A 57 -0.59 1.00 -0.36
CA PRO A 57 -1.76 0.87 0.48
C PRO A 57 -2.79 -0.10 -0.12
N TYR A 58 -3.29 -1.01 0.70
CA TYR A 58 -4.20 -2.07 0.29
C TYR A 58 -5.17 -2.42 1.43
N SER A 59 -6.20 -3.20 1.15
CA SER A 59 -7.34 -3.43 2.05
C SER A 59 -6.98 -4.20 3.32
N ASN A 60 -5.85 -4.91 3.36
CA ASN A 60 -5.39 -5.63 4.56
C ASN A 60 -4.22 -4.92 5.25
N ILE A 61 -4.02 -3.63 4.98
CA ILE A 61 -3.02 -2.87 5.73
C ILE A 61 -3.39 -2.89 7.23
N PRO A 62 -2.43 -3.13 8.14
CA PRO A 62 -2.67 -3.04 9.57
C PRO A 62 -3.17 -1.65 10.00
N GLU A 63 -4.05 -1.58 11.00
CA GLU A 63 -4.67 -0.33 11.44
C GLU A 63 -3.64 0.63 12.07
N GLU A 64 -2.57 0.10 12.66
CA GLU A 64 -1.45 0.90 13.14
C GLU A 64 -0.73 1.68 12.02
N PHE A 65 -0.90 1.31 10.76
CA PHE A 65 -0.29 2.00 9.62
C PHE A 65 -1.27 2.86 8.83
N LYS A 66 -2.49 3.07 9.36
CA LYS A 66 -3.53 3.87 8.73
C LYS A 66 -4.08 4.88 9.74
N GLU A 67 -4.32 6.11 9.30
CA GLU A 67 -5.00 7.13 10.11
C GLU A 67 -5.90 8.02 9.25
N LEU A 68 -7.05 8.42 9.80
CA LEU A 68 -7.92 9.42 9.18
C LEU A 68 -7.62 10.80 9.76
N VAL A 69 -7.19 11.73 8.92
CA VAL A 69 -7.01 13.13 9.29
C VAL A 69 -8.30 13.87 8.98
N MET A 70 -8.95 14.40 10.03
CA MET A 70 -10.14 15.24 9.91
C MET A 70 -9.75 16.68 9.58
N LEU A 71 -10.70 17.45 9.05
CA LEU A 71 -10.52 18.90 8.92
C LEU A 71 -10.26 19.56 10.29
N SER A 72 -9.49 20.63 10.28
CA SER A 72 -9.12 21.37 11.50
C SER A 72 -8.53 20.47 12.59
N SER A 73 -7.73 19.47 12.19
CA SER A 73 -6.98 18.61 13.10
C SER A 73 -5.51 18.55 12.70
N GLU A 74 -4.65 18.37 13.70
CA GLU A 74 -3.22 18.12 13.54
C GLU A 74 -2.95 16.67 13.94
N LEU A 75 -2.40 15.89 13.01
CA LEU A 75 -1.92 14.53 13.26
C LEU A 75 -0.39 14.52 13.26
N VAL A 76 0.18 14.04 14.36
CA VAL A 76 1.62 13.80 14.50
C VAL A 76 1.83 12.30 14.70
N ILE A 77 2.58 11.68 13.79
CA ILE A 77 2.98 10.28 13.90
C ILE A 77 4.49 10.22 14.06
N THR A 78 4.96 9.55 15.11
CA THR A 78 6.37 9.20 15.30
C THR A 78 6.54 7.73 15.02
N PHE A 79 7.44 7.38 14.12
CA PHE A 79 7.74 5.99 13.78
C PHE A 79 9.24 5.78 13.62
N GLN A 80 9.66 4.53 13.78
CA GLN A 80 11.02 4.05 13.59
C GLN A 80 11.04 3.08 12.40
N VAL A 81 12.14 3.12 11.63
CA VAL A 81 12.40 2.19 10.55
C VAL A 81 13.64 1.38 10.93
N ASN A 82 13.50 0.06 10.99
CA ASN A 82 14.61 -0.86 11.14
C ASN A 82 14.89 -1.49 9.78
N GLU A 83 16.01 -1.12 9.15
CA GLU A 83 16.41 -1.70 7.88
C GLU A 83 16.98 -3.11 8.11
N ILE A 84 16.42 -4.10 7.39
CA ILE A 84 16.91 -5.47 7.41
C ILE A 84 17.69 -5.71 6.12
N GLU A 85 19.01 -5.89 6.24
CA GLU A 85 19.86 -6.26 5.13
C GLU A 85 20.09 -7.77 5.13
N ASN A 86 19.73 -8.43 4.02
CA ASN A 86 20.04 -9.84 3.83
C ASN A 86 21.43 -10.02 3.26
N ASP A 87 22.02 -11.19 3.51
CA ASP A 87 23.28 -11.59 2.87
C ASP A 87 23.15 -11.48 1.33
N PRO A 88 24.07 -10.79 0.64
CA PRO A 88 24.06 -10.67 -0.82
C PRO A 88 23.98 -12.01 -1.56
N ALA A 89 24.51 -13.09 -0.99
CA ALA A 89 24.42 -14.44 -1.55
C ALA A 89 22.98 -14.94 -1.72
N LEU A 90 22.02 -14.37 -0.97
CA LEU A 90 20.61 -14.70 -1.08
C LEU A 90 20.06 -14.42 -2.48
N LEU A 91 20.60 -13.43 -3.20
CA LEU A 91 20.22 -13.12 -4.59
C LEU A 91 20.44 -14.30 -5.55
N GLY A 92 21.46 -15.13 -5.29
CA GLY A 92 21.75 -16.33 -6.09
C GLY A 92 20.81 -17.51 -5.80
N VAL A 93 20.02 -17.45 -4.74
CA VAL A 93 19.07 -18.51 -4.38
C VAL A 93 17.73 -18.26 -5.08
N PRO A 94 17.18 -19.23 -5.84
CA PRO A 94 15.90 -19.05 -6.52
C PRO A 94 14.76 -18.71 -5.54
N VAL A 95 13.87 -17.79 -5.93
CA VAL A 95 12.69 -17.33 -5.16
C VAL A 95 11.92 -18.51 -4.54
N LYS A 96 11.68 -19.57 -5.31
CA LYS A 96 10.95 -20.77 -4.84
C LYS A 96 11.60 -21.46 -3.65
N SER A 97 12.92 -21.41 -3.55
CA SER A 97 13.71 -22.03 -2.48
C SER A 97 13.79 -21.13 -1.25
N ARG A 98 14.04 -19.82 -1.45
CA ARG A 98 14.15 -18.86 -0.34
C ARG A 98 12.82 -18.29 0.18
N LYS A 99 11.71 -18.53 -0.52
CA LYS A 99 10.34 -18.14 -0.13
C LYS A 99 10.07 -16.64 0.03
N CYS A 100 11.01 -15.78 -0.36
CA CYS A 100 10.81 -14.34 -0.48
C CYS A 100 11.25 -13.84 -1.86
N ARG A 101 10.76 -12.66 -2.25
CA ARG A 101 11.06 -12.00 -3.52
C ARG A 101 11.54 -10.57 -3.28
N PHE A 102 12.56 -10.16 -4.04
CA PHE A 102 13.07 -8.80 -4.00
C PHE A 102 12.25 -7.86 -4.89
N PRO A 103 12.23 -6.55 -4.61
CA PRO A 103 11.46 -5.58 -5.40
C PRO A 103 11.76 -5.58 -6.90
N HIS A 104 13.01 -5.85 -7.28
CA HIS A 104 13.46 -5.88 -8.68
C HIS A 104 13.15 -7.20 -9.40
N GLU A 105 12.75 -8.25 -8.69
CA GLU A 105 12.33 -9.53 -9.28
C GLU A 105 10.84 -9.50 -9.61
N ASN A 106 10.40 -8.37 -10.13
CA ASN A 106 9.00 -8.08 -10.32
C ASN A 106 8.41 -8.91 -11.46
N ARG A 107 7.22 -9.46 -11.21
CA ARG A 107 6.42 -10.21 -12.17
C ARG A 107 5.02 -9.61 -12.35
N LEU A 108 4.75 -8.52 -11.64
CA LEU A 108 3.47 -7.82 -11.67
C LEU A 108 3.38 -6.98 -12.94
N LYS A 109 2.16 -6.76 -13.41
CA LYS A 109 1.90 -5.98 -14.63
C LYS A 109 1.55 -4.53 -14.35
N HIS A 110 0.99 -4.23 -13.19
CA HIS A 110 0.43 -2.91 -12.86
C HIS A 110 1.19 -2.18 -11.76
N HIS A 111 2.30 -2.74 -11.29
CA HIS A 111 3.16 -2.19 -10.25
C HIS A 111 4.60 -2.30 -10.71
N GLU A 112 5.41 -1.25 -10.49
CA GLU A 112 6.79 -1.17 -10.98
C GLU A 112 7.77 -1.99 -10.13
N ALA A 113 7.46 -2.14 -8.84
CA ALA A 113 8.25 -2.93 -7.90
C ALA A 113 7.40 -4.06 -7.29
N TYR A 114 8.03 -5.21 -7.04
CA TYR A 114 7.39 -6.26 -6.28
C TYR A 114 7.30 -5.90 -4.80
N SER A 115 6.13 -6.13 -4.23
CA SER A 115 5.96 -6.32 -2.79
C SER A 115 4.78 -7.25 -2.55
N TYR A 116 4.63 -7.72 -1.30
CA TYR A 116 3.48 -8.54 -0.93
C TYR A 116 2.15 -7.79 -1.15
N SER A 117 2.07 -6.53 -0.72
CA SER A 117 0.87 -5.69 -0.89
C SER A 117 0.51 -5.47 -2.35
N ALA A 118 1.49 -5.13 -3.20
CA ALA A 118 1.29 -4.95 -4.64
C ALA A 118 0.83 -6.25 -5.33
N CYS A 119 1.40 -7.39 -4.91
CA CYS A 119 0.99 -8.70 -5.42
C CYS A 119 -0.47 -9.04 -5.05
N VAL A 120 -0.87 -8.76 -3.82
CA VAL A 120 -2.26 -8.99 -3.35
C VAL A 120 -3.24 -8.09 -4.10
N THR A 121 -2.90 -6.81 -4.32
CA THR A 121 -3.73 -5.89 -5.09
C THR A 121 -3.91 -6.35 -6.54
N GLU A 122 -2.84 -6.80 -7.21
CA GLU A 122 -2.96 -7.35 -8.56
C GLU A 122 -3.73 -8.68 -8.59
N CYS A 123 -3.58 -9.52 -7.56
CA CYS A 123 -4.37 -10.74 -7.41
C CYS A 123 -5.88 -10.45 -7.29
N ARG A 124 -6.27 -9.43 -6.53
CA ARG A 124 -7.67 -8.97 -6.41
C ARG A 124 -8.21 -8.44 -7.73
N LEU A 125 -7.42 -7.61 -8.41
CA LEU A 125 -7.75 -7.12 -9.75
C LEU A 125 -8.02 -8.29 -10.70
N LYS A 126 -7.12 -9.28 -10.72
CA LYS A 126 -7.28 -10.48 -11.54
C LYS A 126 -8.53 -11.28 -11.15
N ALA A 127 -8.81 -11.47 -9.87
CA ALA A 127 -10.00 -12.19 -9.44
C ALA A 127 -11.30 -11.49 -9.85
N GLN A 128 -11.36 -10.16 -9.75
CA GLN A 128 -12.52 -9.39 -10.24
C GLN A 128 -12.69 -9.54 -11.74
N MET A 129 -11.59 -9.51 -12.49
CA MET A 129 -11.62 -9.73 -13.93
C MET A 129 -12.06 -11.16 -14.30
N ASP A 130 -11.55 -12.17 -13.62
CA ASP A 130 -11.86 -13.57 -13.91
C ASP A 130 -13.33 -13.93 -13.56
N ILE A 131 -13.91 -13.29 -12.53
CA ILE A 131 -15.30 -13.57 -12.08
C ILE A 131 -16.34 -12.65 -12.74
N CYS A 132 -16.04 -11.35 -12.85
CA CYS A 132 -17.00 -10.33 -13.28
C CYS A 132 -16.67 -9.70 -14.66
N ASN A 133 -15.55 -10.06 -15.29
CA ASN A 133 -15.06 -9.48 -16.55
C ASN A 133 -14.85 -7.95 -16.53
N CYS A 134 -14.83 -7.35 -15.34
CA CYS A 134 -14.58 -5.95 -15.10
C CYS A 134 -14.09 -5.73 -13.66
N THR A 135 -13.54 -4.55 -13.37
CA THR A 135 -13.00 -4.23 -12.05
C THR A 135 -13.65 -3.00 -11.41
N HIS A 136 -13.47 -2.86 -10.10
CA HIS A 136 -13.92 -1.72 -9.33
C HIS A 136 -13.29 -0.41 -9.84
N HIS A 137 -14.02 0.70 -9.80
CA HIS A 137 -13.57 1.99 -10.34
C HIS A 137 -12.35 2.61 -9.63
N PHE A 138 -11.98 2.09 -8.45
CA PHE A 138 -10.75 2.44 -7.73
C PHE A 138 -9.54 1.64 -8.18
N MET A 139 -9.73 0.44 -8.73
CA MET A 139 -8.68 -0.41 -9.29
C MET A 139 -8.22 0.10 -10.67
N ARG A 140 -7.97 1.40 -10.79
CA ARG A 140 -7.50 1.99 -12.05
C ARG A 140 -6.06 1.58 -12.25
N THR A 141 -5.84 0.67 -13.18
CA THR A 141 -4.50 0.31 -13.63
C THR A 141 -4.30 0.76 -15.07
N SER A 142 -3.54 1.84 -15.27
CA SER A 142 -2.98 2.31 -16.56
C SER A 142 -3.83 2.13 -17.85
N GLY A 143 -5.17 2.12 -17.75
CA GLY A 143 -6.11 2.04 -18.86
C GLY A 143 -6.29 0.69 -19.56
N VAL A 144 -5.71 -0.41 -19.06
CA VAL A 144 -5.78 -1.72 -19.77
C VAL A 144 -6.98 -2.57 -19.32
N VAL A 145 -7.54 -2.30 -18.14
CA VAL A 145 -8.57 -3.14 -17.52
C VAL A 145 -9.96 -2.47 -17.58
N PRO A 146 -11.01 -3.17 -18.06
CA PRO A 146 -12.35 -2.60 -18.12
C PRO A 146 -12.93 -2.36 -16.72
N ILE A 147 -13.39 -1.13 -16.49
CA ILE A 147 -14.08 -0.76 -15.25
C ILE A 147 -15.55 -1.18 -15.35
N CYS A 148 -16.11 -1.75 -14.28
CA CYS A 148 -17.52 -2.12 -14.23
C CYS A 148 -18.40 -0.88 -14.35
N ARG A 149 -19.37 -0.93 -15.26
CA ARG A 149 -20.48 0.03 -15.31
C ARG A 149 -21.49 -0.24 -14.19
N LEU A 150 -22.43 0.67 -13.97
CA LEU A 150 -23.43 0.56 -12.91
C LEU A 150 -24.21 -0.76 -12.97
N GLU A 151 -24.55 -1.23 -14.18
CA GLU A 151 -25.30 -2.47 -14.39
C GLU A 151 -24.45 -3.72 -14.10
N GLN A 152 -23.12 -3.61 -14.20
CA GLN A 152 -22.18 -4.70 -13.94
C GLN A 152 -21.67 -4.69 -12.49
N PHE A 153 -21.88 -3.59 -11.77
CA PHE A 153 -21.42 -3.40 -10.41
C PHE A 153 -22.05 -4.39 -9.43
N GLU A 154 -23.26 -4.86 -9.71
CA GLU A 154 -23.93 -5.91 -8.94
C GLU A 154 -23.08 -7.18 -8.80
N CYS A 155 -22.34 -7.57 -9.85
CA CYS A 155 -21.42 -8.72 -9.76
C CYS A 155 -20.34 -8.50 -8.69
N LEU A 156 -19.72 -7.31 -8.66
CA LEU A 156 -18.71 -6.99 -7.66
C LEU A 156 -19.27 -7.01 -6.24
N LEU A 157 -20.51 -6.58 -6.05
CA LEU A 157 -21.20 -6.60 -4.77
C LEU A 157 -21.49 -8.03 -4.32
N ASN A 158 -22.05 -8.85 -5.21
CA ASN A 158 -22.41 -10.25 -4.94
C ASN A 158 -21.20 -11.11 -4.54
N TYR A 159 -20.02 -10.81 -5.08
CA TYR A 159 -18.77 -11.50 -4.77
C TYR A 159 -17.83 -10.71 -3.84
N SER A 160 -18.32 -9.63 -3.21
CA SER A 160 -17.48 -8.73 -2.41
C SER A 160 -16.79 -9.44 -1.24
N ASP A 161 -17.45 -10.41 -0.61
CA ASP A 161 -16.86 -11.21 0.47
C ASP A 161 -15.70 -12.10 -0.01
N ILE A 162 -15.74 -12.57 -1.26
CA ILE A 162 -14.66 -13.35 -1.85
C ILE A 162 -13.45 -12.44 -2.10
N PHE A 163 -13.66 -11.27 -2.70
CA PHE A 163 -12.56 -10.36 -3.04
C PHE A 163 -11.86 -9.77 -1.80
N LYS A 164 -12.59 -9.59 -0.70
CA LYS A 164 -12.04 -9.03 0.56
C LYS A 164 -11.14 -10.03 1.31
N ARG A 165 -11.36 -11.34 1.15
CA ARG A 165 -10.70 -12.36 1.97
C ARG A 165 -9.59 -13.06 1.20
N LEU A 166 -8.39 -13.07 1.77
CA LEU A 166 -7.31 -13.97 1.33
C LEU A 166 -7.52 -15.34 1.95
N LYS A 167 -7.35 -16.40 1.17
CA LYS A 167 -7.38 -17.77 1.69
C LYS A 167 -6.03 -18.46 1.47
N PRO A 168 -5.67 -19.42 2.34
CA PRO A 168 -4.53 -20.29 2.09
C PRO A 168 -4.72 -21.12 0.83
N HIS A 169 -3.62 -21.47 0.19
CA HIS A 169 -3.63 -22.36 -0.97
C HIS A 169 -4.30 -23.69 -0.65
N HIS A 170 -5.15 -24.17 -1.55
CA HIS A 170 -6.00 -25.38 -1.37
C HIS A 170 -6.99 -25.34 -0.19
N SER A 171 -7.24 -24.17 0.40
CA SER A 171 -8.31 -24.04 1.39
C SER A 171 -9.69 -24.09 0.76
N ILE A 172 -10.61 -24.79 1.44
CA ILE A 172 -12.05 -24.88 1.11
C ILE A 172 -12.77 -23.57 1.47
N GLN A 173 -12.14 -22.70 2.28
CA GLN A 173 -12.72 -21.44 2.70
C GLN A 173 -12.98 -20.50 1.50
N SER A 174 -14.00 -19.64 1.65
CA SER A 174 -14.30 -18.59 0.68
C SER A 174 -13.25 -17.49 0.73
N GLY A 175 -12.72 -17.12 -0.43
CA GLY A 175 -11.70 -16.11 -0.58
C GLY A 175 -10.86 -16.33 -1.83
N ILE A 176 -9.99 -15.38 -2.13
CA ILE A 176 -9.04 -15.46 -3.24
C ILE A 176 -7.74 -16.12 -2.79
N ASP A 177 -7.24 -17.02 -3.63
CA ASP A 177 -5.96 -17.70 -3.44
C ASP A 177 -4.87 -16.91 -4.17
N CYS A 178 -4.10 -16.14 -3.41
CA CYS A 178 -3.02 -15.31 -3.93
C CYS A 178 -1.67 -15.95 -3.66
N GLN A 179 -0.99 -16.37 -4.73
CA GLN A 179 0.36 -16.95 -4.65
C GLN A 179 1.41 -15.84 -4.52
N CYS A 180 1.38 -15.07 -3.43
CA CYS A 180 2.32 -13.99 -3.17
C CYS A 180 3.42 -14.43 -2.19
N GLU A 181 4.69 -14.25 -2.59
CA GLU A 181 5.84 -14.44 -1.71
C GLU A 181 6.01 -13.23 -0.80
N SER A 182 6.62 -13.40 0.38
CA SER A 182 6.98 -12.26 1.21
C SER A 182 8.08 -11.42 0.55
N SER A 183 8.18 -10.15 0.95
CA SER A 183 9.30 -9.29 0.54
C SER A 183 10.60 -9.78 1.18
N CYS A 184 11.69 -9.84 0.43
CA CYS A 184 13.00 -10.11 1.04
C CYS A 184 13.52 -8.86 1.79
N THR A 185 13.21 -7.66 1.32
CA THR A 185 13.67 -6.37 1.89
C THR A 185 12.71 -5.80 2.92
N GLU A 186 12.04 -6.64 3.70
CA GLU A 186 11.05 -6.17 4.67
C GLU A 186 11.70 -5.26 5.71
N HIS A 187 11.22 -4.03 5.81
CA HIS A 187 11.66 -3.07 6.82
C HIS A 187 10.70 -3.18 7.99
N ASP A 188 11.23 -3.29 9.20
CA ASP A 188 10.38 -3.29 10.39
C ASP A 188 10.01 -1.83 10.73
N LEU A 189 8.78 -1.46 10.39
CA LEU A 189 8.18 -0.17 10.68
C LEU A 189 7.47 -0.24 12.02
N VAL A 190 7.97 0.49 13.01
CA VAL A 190 7.39 0.52 14.36
C VAL A 190 6.82 1.90 14.62
N VAL A 191 5.49 2.00 14.77
CA VAL A 191 4.87 3.25 15.20
C VAL A 191 5.08 3.44 16.70
N VAL A 192 5.85 4.46 17.06
CA VAL A 192 6.21 4.79 18.44
C VAL A 192 5.09 5.57 19.12
N SER A 193 4.51 6.55 18.42
CA SER A 193 3.38 7.32 18.95
C SER A 193 2.52 7.91 17.84
N LYS A 194 1.24 8.12 18.16
CA LYS A 194 0.29 8.87 17.34
C LYS A 194 -0.45 9.85 18.21
N HIS A 195 -0.46 11.12 17.81
CA HIS A 195 -1.18 12.18 18.50
C HIS A 195 -2.05 12.92 17.50
N SER A 196 -3.36 13.00 17.79
CA SER A 196 -4.30 13.83 17.04
C SER A 196 -4.85 14.92 17.95
N ARG A 197 -4.84 16.17 17.49
CA ARG A 197 -5.40 17.31 18.22
C ARG A 197 -6.28 18.14 17.31
N ALA A 198 -7.44 18.56 17.80
CA ALA A 198 -8.23 19.58 17.14
C ALA A 198 -7.47 20.92 17.13
N ILE A 199 -7.43 21.57 15.97
CA ILE A 199 -6.96 22.93 15.81
C ILE A 199 -8.17 23.82 16.06
N ALA A 200 -8.15 24.58 17.15
CA ALA A 200 -9.17 25.60 17.36
C ALA A 200 -9.06 26.65 16.24
N GLU A 201 -10.16 26.88 15.53
CA GLU A 201 -10.24 28.04 14.65
C GLU A 201 -10.11 29.28 15.53
N ASN A 202 -9.02 30.03 15.38
CA ASN A 202 -8.98 31.38 15.91
C ASN A 202 -10.11 32.14 15.22
N ALA A 203 -11.19 32.37 15.96
CA ALA A 203 -12.26 33.28 15.58
C ALA A 203 -11.61 34.65 15.33
N THR A 204 -11.38 34.96 14.06
CA THR A 204 -11.02 36.30 13.63
C THR A 204 -12.32 37.11 13.70
N SER A 205 -12.50 37.83 14.82
CA SER A 205 -13.42 38.96 14.93
C SER A 205 -12.85 40.20 14.25
#